data_AF-A0A2W2BZK2-F1
#
_entry.id   AF-A0A2W2BZK2-F1
#
_cell.length_a   1.000
_cell.length_b   1.000
_cell.length_c   1.000
_cell.angle_alpha   90.00
_cell.angle_beta   90.00
_cell.angle_gamma   90.00
#
_symmetry.space_group_name_H-M   'P 1'
#
loop_
_entity.id
_entity.type
_entity.pdbx_description
1 polymer ?
#
loop_
_entity_poly.entity_id
_entity_poly.type
_entity_poly.pdbx_seq_one_letter_code
_entity_poly.pdbx_strand_id
1 'polypeptide(L)'
;MSLTDTQALVSVLAGLAILAGLAGVVLPGLPALPLCWGGVLVWAIFGGAGSGRWLVLAAATVVAAGGTVVKYAWPGRNLKRTGVPTSSLLAGGLLGLVGFFVVPVVGLVVGFVGGVWAAERLRLGDSRLAWPATKHAVAAAGLSMLVEFLAGLLVAAVWVLGLVLA
;
A
#
# COMPACT_ATOMS: atom_id res chain seq x y z
N MET A 1 -32.73 5.77 -14.25
CA MET A 1 -31.50 5.02 -14.58
C MET A 1 -31.89 3.58 -14.79
N SER A 2 -31.46 2.96 -15.88
CA SER A 2 -31.70 1.53 -16.13
C SER A 2 -30.85 0.67 -15.19
N LEU A 3 -31.23 -0.59 -14.94
CA LEU A 3 -30.45 -1.51 -14.10
C LEU A 3 -29.01 -1.68 -14.62
N THR A 4 -28.84 -1.62 -15.95
CA THR A 4 -27.56 -1.69 -16.64
C THR A 4 -26.67 -0.48 -16.33
N ASP A 5 -27.25 0.72 -16.27
CA ASP A 5 -26.51 1.94 -15.91
C ASP A 5 -25.96 1.86 -14.48
N THR A 6 -26.73 1.31 -13.56
CA THR A 6 -26.33 1.14 -12.16
C THR A 6 -25.19 0.12 -12.02
N GLN A 7 -25.26 -1.01 -12.72
CA GLN A 7 -24.21 -2.04 -12.70
C GLN A 7 -22.89 -1.54 -13.31
N ALA A 8 -22.98 -0.80 -14.41
CA ALA A 8 -21.82 -0.15 -15.04
C ALA A 8 -21.19 0.86 -14.08
N LEU A 9 -22.00 1.72 -13.45
CA LEU A 9 -21.53 2.70 -12.47
C LEU A 9 -20.80 2.03 -11.29
N VAL A 10 -21.37 0.96 -10.72
CA VAL A 10 -20.74 0.22 -9.61
C VAL A 10 -19.38 -0.33 -10.02
N SER A 11 -19.26 -0.86 -11.24
CA SER A 11 -18.00 -1.40 -11.76
C SER A 11 -16.94 -0.30 -11.95
N VAL A 12 -17.34 0.86 -12.46
CA VAL A 12 -16.46 2.04 -12.57
C VAL A 12 -16.00 2.50 -11.19
N LEU A 13 -16.91 2.62 -10.22
CA LEU A 13 -16.57 3.04 -8.86
C LEU A 13 -15.63 2.04 -8.18
N ALA A 14 -15.84 0.74 -8.38
CA ALA A 14 -14.95 -0.30 -7.89
C ALA A 14 -13.54 -0.19 -8.51
N GLY A 15 -13.46 0.00 -9.83
CA GLY A 15 -12.21 0.24 -10.53
C GLY A 15 -11.47 1.49 -10.02
N LEU A 16 -12.19 2.60 -9.82
CA LEU A 16 -11.62 3.82 -9.24
C LEU A 16 -11.12 3.62 -7.81
N ALA A 17 -11.86 2.88 -6.97
CA ALA A 17 -11.42 2.53 -5.63
C ALA A 17 -10.15 1.65 -5.65
N ILE A 18 -10.05 0.70 -6.58
CA ILE A 18 -8.84 -0.11 -6.74
C ILE A 18 -7.66 0.75 -7.20
N LEU A 19 -7.85 1.61 -8.20
CA LEU A 19 -6.80 2.52 -8.68
C LEU A 19 -6.34 3.48 -7.58
N ALA A 20 -7.26 4.05 -6.80
CA ALA A 20 -6.94 4.89 -5.66
C ALA A 20 -6.22 4.10 -4.55
N GLY A 21 -6.53 2.81 -4.36
CA GLY A 21 -5.84 1.95 -3.42
C GLY A 21 -4.41 1.65 -3.83
N LEU A 22 -4.20 1.37 -5.12
CA LEU A 22 -2.86 1.22 -5.71
C LEU A 22 -2.05 2.50 -5.60
N ALA A 23 -2.65 3.66 -5.88
CA ALA A 23 -2.02 4.96 -5.68
C ALA A 23 -1.70 5.21 -4.20
N GLY A 24 -2.57 4.78 -3.29
CA GLY A 24 -2.40 4.88 -1.84
C GLY A 24 -1.21 4.13 -1.25
N VAL A 25 -0.56 3.24 -2.01
CA VAL A 25 0.71 2.62 -1.58
C VAL A 25 1.83 3.66 -1.52
N VAL A 26 1.81 4.64 -2.42
CA VAL A 26 2.81 5.71 -2.50
C VAL A 26 2.29 7.00 -1.86
N LEU A 27 0.99 7.28 -2.02
CA LEU A 27 0.36 8.50 -1.54
C LEU A 27 0.07 8.41 -0.03
N PRO A 28 0.61 9.32 0.79
CA PRO A 28 0.36 9.31 2.23
C PRO A 28 -1.13 9.48 2.57
N GLY A 29 -1.59 8.78 3.60
CA GLY A 29 -2.94 8.95 4.17
C GLY A 29 -4.05 8.11 3.52
N LEU A 30 -3.81 7.49 2.36
CA LEU A 30 -4.78 6.60 1.73
C LEU A 30 -4.64 5.15 2.23
N PRO A 31 -5.74 4.46 2.57
CA PRO A 31 -5.69 3.09 3.06
C PRO A 31 -5.57 2.10 1.89
N ALA A 32 -4.37 1.96 1.32
CA ALA A 32 -4.07 1.22 0.09
C ALA A 32 -4.86 -0.09 -0.15
N LEU A 33 -4.42 -1.20 0.46
CA LEU A 33 -5.00 -2.53 0.25
C LEU A 33 -6.47 -2.64 0.71
N PRO A 34 -6.88 -2.01 1.82
CA PRO A 34 -8.30 -1.91 2.18
C PRO A 34 -9.16 -1.21 1.12
N LEU A 35 -8.66 -0.17 0.44
CA LEU A 35 -9.40 0.51 -0.62
C LEU A 35 -9.59 -0.40 -1.83
N CYS A 36 -8.55 -1.14 -2.23
CA CYS A 36 -8.64 -2.14 -3.30
C CYS A 36 -9.70 -3.21 -2.98
N TRP A 37 -9.62 -3.79 -1.78
CA TRP A 37 -10.59 -4.78 -1.33
C TRP A 37 -12.01 -4.19 -1.22
N GLY A 38 -12.14 -2.97 -0.74
CA GLY A 38 -13.42 -2.25 -0.63
C GLY A 38 -14.08 -2.04 -1.99
N GLY A 39 -13.30 -1.75 -3.04
CA GLY A 39 -13.80 -1.70 -4.42
C GLY A 39 -14.42 -3.03 -4.85
N VAL A 40 -13.73 -4.15 -4.59
CA VAL A 40 -14.25 -5.49 -4.89
C VAL A 40 -15.49 -5.82 -4.06
N LEU A 41 -15.53 -5.42 -2.78
CA LEU A 41 -16.69 -5.60 -1.92
C LEU A 41 -17.92 -4.86 -2.45
N VAL A 42 -17.76 -3.59 -2.81
CA VAL A 42 -18.85 -2.77 -3.38
C VAL A 42 -19.36 -3.40 -4.66
N TRP A 43 -18.46 -3.82 -5.56
CA TRP A 43 -18.84 -4.54 -6.76
C TRP A 43 -19.55 -5.88 -6.47
N ALA A 44 -19.06 -6.65 -5.50
CA ALA A 44 -19.65 -7.92 -5.14
C ALA A 44 -21.06 -7.75 -4.54
N ILE A 45 -21.33 -6.66 -3.82
CA ILE A 45 -22.67 -6.42 -3.24
C ILE A 45 -23.65 -5.88 -4.30
N PHE A 46 -23.21 -4.92 -5.12
CA PHE A 46 -24.11 -4.10 -5.96
C PHE A 46 -23.98 -4.34 -7.48
N GLY A 47 -22.96 -5.07 -7.94
CA GLY A 47 -22.61 -5.20 -9.37
C GLY A 47 -23.43 -6.20 -10.18
N GLY A 48 -24.27 -7.02 -9.55
CA GLY A 48 -25.19 -7.92 -10.27
C GLY A 48 -24.56 -9.17 -10.91
N ALA A 49 -23.28 -9.45 -10.66
CA ALA A 49 -22.48 -10.54 -11.26
C ALA A 49 -22.79 -11.99 -10.79
N GLY A 50 -24.08 -12.32 -10.58
CA GLY A 50 -24.52 -13.67 -10.21
C GLY A 50 -23.93 -14.20 -8.89
N SER A 51 -23.76 -15.52 -8.77
CA SER A 51 -23.16 -16.15 -7.58
C SER A 51 -21.62 -16.08 -7.57
N GLY A 52 -20.98 -15.99 -8.74
CA GLY A 52 -19.52 -15.96 -8.91
C GLY A 52 -18.85 -14.79 -8.18
N ARG A 53 -19.55 -13.66 -8.03
CA ARG A 53 -19.07 -12.48 -7.30
C ARG A 53 -18.60 -12.76 -5.86
N TRP A 54 -19.19 -13.75 -5.19
CA TRP A 54 -18.79 -14.12 -3.83
C TRP A 54 -17.47 -14.89 -3.81
N LEU A 55 -17.19 -15.69 -4.84
CA LEU A 55 -15.89 -16.36 -5.00
C LEU A 55 -14.78 -15.32 -5.28
N VAL A 56 -15.07 -14.33 -6.12
CA VAL A 56 -14.17 -13.20 -6.38
C VAL A 56 -13.88 -12.43 -5.10
N LEU A 57 -14.90 -12.12 -4.29
CA LEU A 57 -14.73 -11.47 -3.00
C LEU A 57 -13.93 -12.32 -2.01
N ALA A 58 -14.20 -13.63 -1.94
CA ALA A 58 -13.45 -14.54 -1.08
C ALA A 58 -11.97 -14.61 -1.48
N ALA A 59 -11.68 -14.73 -2.78
CA ALA A 59 -10.32 -14.72 -3.31
C ALA A 59 -9.61 -13.38 -3.04
N ALA A 60 -10.28 -12.25 -3.29
CA ALA A 60 -9.75 -10.93 -2.97
C ALA A 60 -9.48 -10.76 -1.48
N THR A 61 -10.33 -11.32 -0.61
CA THR A 61 -10.14 -11.30 0.85
C THR A 61 -8.92 -12.11 1.26
N VAL A 62 -8.72 -13.30 0.70
CA VAL A 62 -7.54 -14.13 0.95
C VAL A 62 -6.26 -13.41 0.50
N VAL A 63 -6.27 -12.80 -0.68
CA VAL A 63 -5.13 -12.01 -1.17
C VAL A 63 -4.86 -10.80 -0.29
N ALA A 64 -5.89 -10.04 0.10
CA ALA A 64 -5.73 -8.86 0.95
C ALA A 64 -5.22 -9.22 2.36
N ALA A 65 -5.79 -10.24 2.96
CA ALA A 65 -5.35 -10.75 4.26
C ALA A 65 -3.92 -11.32 4.17
N GLY A 66 -3.63 -12.12 3.14
CA GLY A 66 -2.31 -12.67 2.88
C GLY A 66 -1.25 -11.58 2.68
N GLY A 67 -1.52 -10.59 1.84
CA GLY A 67 -0.64 -9.44 1.61
C GLY A 67 -0.37 -8.65 2.89
N THR A 68 -1.41 -8.44 3.71
CA THR A 68 -1.28 -7.81 5.03
C THR A 68 -0.37 -8.63 5.95
N VAL A 69 -0.59 -9.94 6.04
CA VAL A 69 0.24 -10.85 6.84
C VAL A 69 1.69 -10.84 6.36
N VAL A 70 1.95 -10.96 5.06
CA VAL A 70 3.32 -10.97 4.50
C VAL A 70 4.02 -9.65 4.79
N LYS A 71 3.35 -8.51 4.59
CA LYS A 71 3.90 -7.16 4.88
C LYS A 71 4.36 -7.03 6.34
N TYR A 72 3.56 -7.52 7.29
CA TYR A 72 3.93 -7.48 8.70
C TYR A 72 4.94 -8.56 9.10
N ALA A 73 4.84 -9.76 8.54
CA ALA A 73 5.66 -10.90 8.92
C ALA A 73 7.08 -10.82 8.36
N TRP A 74 7.29 -10.19 7.20
CA TRP A 74 8.60 -10.14 6.55
C TRP A 74 9.24 -8.74 6.63
N PRO A 75 8.82 -7.70 5.88
CA PRO A 75 9.36 -6.35 6.04
C PRO A 75 9.23 -5.83 7.47
N GLY A 76 8.06 -5.95 8.08
CA GLY A 76 7.80 -5.43 9.43
C GLY A 76 8.67 -6.08 10.52
N ARG A 77 8.86 -7.40 10.48
CA ARG A 77 9.77 -8.10 11.40
C ARG A 77 11.23 -7.85 11.06
N ASN A 78 11.59 -7.74 9.78
CA ASN A 78 12.96 -7.45 9.37
C ASN A 78 13.38 -6.04 9.81
N LEU A 79 12.49 -5.04 9.71
CA LEU A 79 12.72 -3.69 10.25
C LEU A 79 13.08 -3.70 11.73
N LYS A 80 12.35 -4.47 12.55
CA LYS A 80 12.69 -4.66 13.98
C LYS A 80 14.06 -5.32 14.21
N ARG A 81 14.55 -6.10 13.24
CA ARG A 81 15.85 -6.78 13.29
C ARG A 81 17.00 -5.96 12.71
N THR A 82 16.73 -4.91 11.93
CA THR A 82 17.75 -4.06 11.28
C THR A 82 18.53 -3.17 12.24
N GLY A 83 18.15 -3.12 13.52
CA GLY A 83 18.77 -2.26 14.53
C GLY A 83 18.43 -0.77 14.39
N VAL A 84 17.66 -0.39 13.36
CA VAL A 84 17.14 0.96 13.17
C VAL A 84 15.97 1.19 14.15
N PRO A 85 16.06 2.15 15.07
CA PRO A 85 14.98 2.44 16.01
C PRO A 85 13.70 2.90 15.30
N THR A 86 12.55 2.55 15.88
CA THR A 86 11.25 3.04 15.40
C THR A 86 11.18 4.57 15.36
N SER A 87 11.84 5.26 16.30
CA SER A 87 11.92 6.73 16.31
C SER A 87 12.60 7.30 15.06
N SER A 88 13.64 6.66 14.52
CA SER A 88 14.30 7.08 13.28
C SER A 88 13.40 6.87 12.06
N LEU A 89 12.65 5.76 12.04
CA LEU A 89 11.65 5.50 10.99
C LEU A 89 10.49 6.49 11.06
N LEU A 90 10.04 6.86 12.25
CA LEU A 90 9.02 7.88 12.45
C LEU A 90 9.52 9.26 12.05
N ALA A 91 10.77 9.62 12.39
CA ALA A 91 11.39 10.86 11.94
C ALA A 91 11.46 10.93 10.41
N GLY A 92 11.89 9.83 9.76
CA GLY A 92 11.82 9.67 8.32
C GLY A 92 10.40 9.80 7.77
N GLY A 93 9.43 9.08 8.35
CA GLY A 93 8.04 9.11 7.92
C GLY A 93 7.42 10.51 8.01
N LEU A 94 7.68 11.23 9.10
CA LEU A 94 7.20 12.60 9.30
C LEU A 94 7.88 13.59 8.36
N LEU A 95 9.20 13.52 8.18
CA LEU A 95 9.91 14.39 7.25
C LEU A 95 9.57 14.08 5.79
N GLY A 96 9.34 12.81 5.45
CA GLY A 96 8.79 12.38 4.17
C GLY A 96 7.39 12.95 3.94
N LEU A 97 6.51 12.87 4.95
CA LEU A 97 5.17 13.44 4.87
C LEU A 97 5.21 14.96 4.63
N VAL A 98 6.01 15.69 5.41
CA VAL A 98 6.22 17.13 5.21
C VAL A 98 6.79 17.40 3.81
N GLY A 99 7.82 16.65 3.41
CA GLY A 99 8.46 16.78 2.11
C GLY A 99 7.49 16.56 0.95
N PHE A 100 6.56 15.60 1.05
CA PHE A 100 5.53 15.36 0.05
C PHE A 100 4.67 16.62 -0.21
N PHE A 101 4.32 17.37 0.83
CA PHE A 101 3.56 18.61 0.68
C PHE A 101 4.38 19.76 0.09
N VAL A 102 5.71 19.73 0.24
CA VAL A 102 6.62 20.73 -0.36
C VAL A 102 6.88 20.41 -1.84
N VAL A 103 7.23 19.16 -2.14
CA VAL A 103 7.46 18.66 -3.50
C VAL A 103 6.77 17.29 -3.63
N PRO A 104 5.60 17.20 -4.28
CA PRO A 104 4.85 15.95 -4.39
C PRO A 104 5.70 14.81 -4.95
N VAL A 105 5.51 13.61 -4.37
CA VAL A 105 6.23 12.36 -4.68
C VAL A 105 7.72 12.39 -4.34
N VAL A 106 8.49 13.33 -4.88
CA VAL A 106 9.94 13.44 -4.69
C VAL A 106 10.29 13.76 -3.25
N GLY A 107 9.58 14.70 -2.63
CA GLY A 107 9.78 15.10 -1.25
C GLY A 107 9.46 14.00 -0.24
N LEU A 108 8.61 13.03 -0.58
CA LEU A 108 8.39 11.84 0.24
C LEU A 108 9.67 11.01 0.36
N VAL A 109 10.29 10.70 -0.78
CA VAL A 109 11.51 9.89 -0.83
C VAL A 109 12.66 10.65 -0.18
N VAL A 110 12.88 11.91 -0.58
CA VAL A 110 13.96 12.74 -0.05
C VAL A 110 13.80 12.99 1.45
N GLY A 111 12.59 13.32 1.89
CA GLY A 111 12.29 13.57 3.30
C GLY A 111 12.41 12.30 4.15
N PHE A 112 11.96 11.14 3.65
CA PHE A 112 12.13 9.87 4.36
C PHE A 112 13.60 9.48 4.50
N VAL A 113 14.35 9.49 3.40
CA VAL A 113 15.79 9.16 3.41
C VAL A 113 16.56 10.13 4.30
N GLY A 114 16.34 11.44 4.11
CA GLY A 114 17.02 12.49 4.88
C GLY A 114 16.65 12.43 6.37
N GLY A 115 15.39 12.17 6.70
CA GLY A 115 14.93 12.08 8.09
C GLY A 115 15.46 10.87 8.83
N VAL A 116 15.46 9.69 8.20
CA VAL A 116 16.12 8.50 8.78
C VAL A 116 17.61 8.77 8.95
N TRP A 117 18.29 9.27 7.91
CA TRP A 117 19.73 9.51 7.98
C TRP A 117 20.10 10.54 9.06
N ALA A 118 19.35 11.63 9.19
CA ALA A 118 19.58 12.65 10.21
C ALA A 118 19.37 12.07 11.62
N ALA A 119 18.30 11.32 11.84
CA ALA A 119 18.04 10.66 13.12
C ALA A 119 19.13 9.62 13.48
N GLU A 120 19.56 8.82 12.50
CA GLU A 120 20.64 7.85 12.69
C GLU A 120 21.99 8.53 12.94
N ARG A 121 22.30 9.62 12.22
CA ARG A 121 23.53 10.40 12.42
C ARG A 121 23.57 11.01 13.82
N LEU A 122 22.46 11.58 14.28
CA LEU A 122 22.36 12.16 15.62
C LEU A 122 22.52 11.10 16.72
N ARG A 123 22.00 9.89 16.51
CA ARG A 123 22.17 8.78 17.48
C ARG A 123 23.57 8.20 17.47
N LEU A 124 24.13 7.92 16.29
CA LEU A 124 25.37 7.17 16.12
C LEU A 124 26.62 8.05 16.12
N GLY A 125 26.47 9.37 15.96
CA GLY A 125 27.58 10.33 15.90
C GLY A 125 28.42 10.27 14.61
N ASP A 126 28.27 9.22 13.79
CA ASP A 126 29.05 9.02 12.56
C ASP A 126 28.15 8.79 11.34
N SER A 127 28.39 9.57 10.28
CA SER A 127 27.70 9.42 8.99
C SER A 127 28.00 8.09 8.29
N ARG A 128 29.19 7.50 8.53
CA ARG A 128 29.59 6.19 7.99
C ARG A 128 28.77 5.05 8.57
N LEU A 129 28.29 5.20 9.81
CA LEU A 129 27.41 4.25 10.48
C LEU A 129 25.93 4.51 10.16
N ALA A 130 25.54 5.78 10.00
CA ALA A 130 24.17 6.19 9.67
C ALA A 130 23.71 5.78 8.27
N TRP A 131 24.61 5.82 7.27
CA TRP A 131 24.24 5.51 5.89
C TRP A 131 23.85 4.03 5.65
N PRO A 132 24.60 3.04 6.14
CA PRO A 132 24.16 1.64 6.11
C PRO A 132 22.78 1.43 6.75
N ALA A 133 22.54 1.99 7.93
CA ALA A 133 21.27 1.92 8.64
C ALA A 133 20.12 2.52 7.81
N THR A 134 20.35 3.69 7.20
CA THR A 134 19.39 4.35 6.30
C THR A 134 19.04 3.46 5.10
N LYS A 135 20.03 2.85 4.45
CA LYS A 135 19.79 1.94 3.31
C LYS A 135 18.93 0.73 3.72
N HIS A 136 19.14 0.19 4.91
CA HIS A 136 18.34 -0.93 5.43
C HIS A 136 16.88 -0.50 5.67
N ALA A 137 16.68 0.69 6.27
CA ALA A 137 15.35 1.25 6.47
C ALA A 137 14.61 1.48 5.14
N VAL A 138 15.30 2.08 4.15
CA VAL A 138 14.75 2.33 2.81
C VAL A 138 14.41 1.04 2.09
N ALA A 139 15.31 0.05 2.11
CA ALA A 139 15.07 -1.24 1.47
C ALA A 139 13.87 -1.97 2.10
N ALA A 140 13.74 -1.93 3.43
CA ALA A 140 12.62 -2.56 4.11
C ALA A 140 11.29 -1.82 3.88
N ALA A 141 11.30 -0.48 3.84
CA ALA A 141 10.14 0.32 3.47
C ALA A 141 9.70 0.04 2.03
N GLY A 142 10.65 0.01 1.08
CA GLY A 142 10.41 -0.31 -0.32
C GLY A 142 9.87 -1.72 -0.51
N LEU A 143 10.41 -2.72 0.21
CA LEU A 143 9.90 -4.08 0.17
C LEU A 143 8.47 -4.17 0.73
N SER A 144 8.17 -3.43 1.80
CA SER A 144 6.82 -3.32 2.37
C SER A 144 5.82 -2.75 1.36
N MET A 145 6.19 -1.66 0.67
CA MET A 145 5.39 -1.07 -0.42
C MET A 145 5.21 -2.04 -1.59
N LEU A 146 6.26 -2.75 -2.00
CA LEU A 146 6.19 -3.71 -3.10
C LEU A 146 5.20 -4.85 -2.79
N VAL A 147 5.28 -5.43 -1.60
CA VAL A 147 4.34 -6.48 -1.16
C VAL A 147 2.90 -5.99 -1.20
N GLU A 148 2.65 -4.78 -0.70
CA GLU A 148 1.31 -4.19 -0.66
C GLU A 148 0.78 -3.88 -2.07
N PHE A 149 1.63 -3.33 -2.93
CA PHE A 149 1.29 -3.06 -4.34
C PHE A 149 0.97 -4.34 -5.10
N LEU A 150 1.79 -5.38 -4.95
CA LEU A 150 1.56 -6.68 -5.60
C LEU A 150 0.26 -7.33 -5.10
N ALA A 151 -0.03 -7.26 -3.80
CA ALA A 151 -1.30 -7.74 -3.26
C ALA A 151 -2.48 -6.96 -3.84
N GLY A 152 -2.36 -5.63 -3.95
CA GLY A 152 -3.36 -4.77 -4.59
C GLY A 152 -3.58 -5.12 -6.06
N LEU A 153 -2.51 -5.37 -6.82
CA LEU A 153 -2.59 -5.80 -8.22
C LEU A 153 -3.26 -7.17 -8.37
N LEU A 154 -2.99 -8.11 -7.47
CA LEU A 154 -3.65 -9.41 -7.46
C LEU A 154 -5.15 -9.27 -7.15
N VAL A 155 -5.53 -8.42 -6.20
CA VAL A 155 -6.94 -8.08 -5.94
C VAL A 155 -7.59 -7.49 -7.20
N ALA A 156 -6.92 -6.56 -7.88
CA ALA A 156 -7.39 -5.97 -9.13
C ALA A 156 -7.58 -7.04 -10.22
N ALA A 157 -6.61 -7.94 -10.40
CA ALA A 157 -6.65 -8.99 -11.40
C ALA A 157 -7.81 -9.98 -11.14
N VAL A 158 -7.99 -10.39 -9.88
CA VAL A 158 -9.11 -11.25 -9.45
C VAL A 158 -10.45 -10.58 -9.77
N TRP A 159 -10.59 -9.29 -9.50
CA TRP A 159 -11.80 -8.53 -9.81
C TRP A 159 -12.04 -8.40 -11.32
N VAL A 160 -11.03 -8.06 -12.11
CA VAL A 160 -11.14 -7.96 -13.58
C VAL A 160 -11.55 -9.31 -14.18
N LEU A 161 -10.95 -10.42 -13.73
CA LEU A 161 -11.37 -11.75 -14.17
C LEU A 161 -12.83 -12.03 -13.80
N GLY A 162 -13.23 -11.68 -12.57
CA GLY A 162 -14.63 -11.78 -12.14
C GLY A 162 -15.59 -10.96 -12.98
N LEU A 163 -15.19 -9.77 -13.41
CA LEU A 163 -15.98 -8.87 -14.23
C LEU A 163 -16.11 -9.35 -15.69
N VAL A 164 -15.07 -9.98 -16.24
CA VAL A 164 -15.07 -10.53 -17.60
C VAL A 164 -15.85 -11.86 -17.69
N LEU A 165 -15.90 -12.63 -16.61
CA LEU A 165 -16.57 -13.93 -16.56
C LEU A 165 -18.04 -13.87 -16.07
N ALA A 166 -18.49 -12.70 -15.62
CA ALA A 166 -19.86 -12.46 -15.13
C ALA A 166 -20.80 -12.03 -16.26
#